data_AF-A0AAX4JHN6-F1
#
_entry.id   AF-A0AAX4JHN6-F1
#
_cell.length_a   1.000
_cell.length_b   1.000
_cell.length_c   1.000
_cell.angle_alpha   90.00
_cell.angle_beta   90.00
_cell.angle_gamma   90.00
#
_symmetry.space_group_name_H-M   'P 1'
#
loop_
_entity.id
_entity.type
_entity.pdbx_description
1 polymer ?
#
loop_
_entity_poly.entity_id
_entity_poly.type
_entity_poly.pdbx_seq_one_letter_code
_entity_poly.pdbx_strand_id
1 'polypeptide(L)'
;MQIFLLISFIFTKTQINFPVEDNKHYAIVFFESPIFIHDYSIMYSKLDGKEENFVCEVREAVGKTCSEIKVPLSLIQNPRVERMYGIKITYEKEGKQDTMYAESFRYNEKTRTWSVSRAFEDDPWYIKNLYYIVGGSAFLAVALGGYLLIRKKRQDNIETM
;
A
#
# COMPACT_ATOMS: atom_id res chain seq x y z
N MET A 1 -23.11 -27.72 -10.39
CA MET A 1 -22.05 -27.72 -9.37
C MET A 1 -20.64 -27.52 -9.94
N GLN A 2 -20.42 -27.68 -11.25
CA GLN A 2 -19.08 -27.63 -11.86
C GLN A 2 -18.55 -26.22 -12.20
N ILE A 3 -19.42 -25.19 -12.23
CA ILE A 3 -19.03 -23.81 -12.61
C ILE A 3 -18.30 -23.07 -11.46
N PHE A 4 -18.59 -23.38 -10.20
CA PHE A 4 -17.97 -22.70 -9.06
C PHE A 4 -16.50 -23.09 -8.83
N LEU A 5 -16.09 -24.30 -9.21
CA LEU A 5 -14.68 -24.74 -9.10
C LEU A 5 -13.77 -24.04 -10.13
N LEU A 6 -14.32 -23.61 -11.26
CA LEU A 6 -13.59 -22.87 -12.30
C LEU A 6 -13.22 -21.45 -11.84
N ILE A 7 -14.08 -20.80 -11.04
CA ILE A 7 -13.78 -19.47 -10.50
C ILE A 7 -12.68 -19.56 -9.44
N SER A 8 -12.69 -20.57 -8.57
CA SER A 8 -11.62 -20.79 -7.57
C SER A 8 -10.24 -21.10 -8.18
N PHE A 9 -10.19 -21.63 -9.41
CA PHE A 9 -8.93 -21.89 -10.13
C PHE A 9 -8.33 -20.64 -10.81
N ILE A 10 -9.16 -19.63 -11.13
CA ILE A 10 -8.68 -18.36 -11.67
C ILE A 10 -7.94 -17.56 -10.58
N PHE A 11 -8.39 -17.65 -9.32
CA PHE A 11 -7.79 -16.92 -8.19
C PHE A 11 -6.51 -17.57 -7.62
N THR A 12 -6.20 -18.82 -7.93
CA THR A 12 -4.97 -19.50 -7.44
C THR A 12 -3.80 -19.43 -8.42
N LYS A 13 -4.04 -19.13 -9.71
CA LYS A 13 -2.97 -19.03 -10.72
C LYS A 13 -2.45 -17.64 -11.01
N THR A 14 -2.98 -16.60 -10.37
CA THR A 14 -2.24 -15.36 -10.24
C THR A 14 -1.37 -15.48 -8.98
N GLN A 15 -0.34 -16.33 -9.06
CA GLN A 15 0.94 -15.85 -8.54
C GLN A 15 1.19 -14.59 -9.33
N ILE A 16 0.75 -13.45 -8.79
CA ILE A 16 1.23 -12.15 -9.21
C ILE A 16 2.69 -12.18 -8.76
N ASN A 17 3.52 -12.88 -9.53
CA ASN A 17 4.86 -12.44 -9.81
C ASN A 17 4.62 -11.06 -10.40
N PHE A 18 4.54 -10.06 -9.51
CA PHE A 18 5.08 -8.78 -9.85
C PHE A 18 6.52 -9.13 -10.21
N PRO A 19 6.94 -9.08 -11.50
CA PRO A 19 8.36 -8.96 -11.74
C PRO A 19 8.74 -7.70 -10.97
N VAL A 20 9.37 -7.85 -9.81
CA VAL A 20 10.03 -6.72 -9.14
C VAL A 20 11.34 -6.51 -9.90
N GLU A 21 11.23 -6.29 -11.21
CA GLU A 21 12.16 -5.45 -11.89
C GLU A 21 11.77 -4.04 -11.49
N ASP A 22 12.39 -3.55 -10.43
CA ASP A 22 12.71 -2.14 -10.41
C ASP A 22 13.82 -1.90 -9.40
N ASN A 23 15.02 -1.65 -9.92
CA ASN A 23 16.14 -1.07 -9.20
C ASN A 23 15.72 0.35 -8.77
N LYS A 24 14.84 0.48 -7.77
CA LYS A 24 14.28 1.78 -7.38
C LYS A 24 15.33 2.57 -6.63
N HIS A 25 16.19 3.24 -7.40
CA HIS A 25 17.07 4.31 -6.95
C HIS A 25 16.30 5.56 -6.53
N TYR A 26 15.01 5.62 -6.84
CA TYR A 26 14.13 6.74 -6.55
C TYR A 26 12.80 6.25 -5.97
N ALA A 27 12.28 7.01 -5.04
CA ALA A 27 10.88 6.99 -4.65
C ALA A 27 10.11 8.03 -5.47
N ILE A 28 8.96 7.67 -6.01
CA ILE A 28 8.15 8.56 -6.85
C ILE A 28 6.85 8.85 -6.12
N VAL A 29 6.50 10.13 -5.98
CA VAL A 29 5.21 10.58 -5.45
C VAL A 29 4.46 11.30 -6.55
N PHE A 30 3.23 10.85 -6.81
CA PHE A 30 2.36 11.40 -7.84
C PHE A 30 1.28 12.28 -7.21
N PHE A 31 0.93 13.36 -7.90
CA PHE A 31 -0.15 14.27 -7.53
C PHE A 31 -1.21 14.28 -8.62
N GLU A 32 -2.49 14.27 -8.23
CA GLU A 32 -3.62 14.30 -9.17
C GLU A 32 -3.61 15.57 -10.05
N SER A 33 -3.10 16.68 -9.50
CA SER A 33 -2.90 17.95 -10.20
C SER A 33 -1.54 18.55 -9.85
N PRO A 34 -0.98 19.43 -10.70
CA PRO A 34 0.29 20.09 -10.40
C PRO A 34 0.18 20.94 -9.13
N ILE A 35 1.06 20.69 -8.16
CA ILE A 35 1.15 21.44 -6.90
C ILE A 35 2.54 22.06 -6.74
N PHE A 36 2.63 23.19 -6.04
CA PHE A 36 3.91 23.81 -5.72
C PHE A 36 4.57 23.07 -4.55
N ILE A 37 5.76 22.52 -4.78
CA ILE A 37 6.52 21.79 -3.77
C ILE A 37 7.65 22.67 -3.24
N HIS A 38 7.66 22.89 -1.93
CA HIS A 38 8.68 23.66 -1.24
C HIS A 38 9.94 22.81 -1.03
N ASP A 39 9.78 21.67 -0.36
CA ASP A 39 10.87 20.77 -0.03
C ASP A 39 10.36 19.33 0.15
N TYR A 40 11.29 18.38 0.14
CA TYR A 40 11.07 17.03 0.65
C TYR A 40 12.10 16.67 1.70
N SER A 41 11.72 15.77 2.59
CA SER A 41 12.58 15.21 3.62
C SER A 41 12.53 13.69 3.59
N ILE A 42 13.68 13.04 3.57
CA ILE A 42 13.80 11.62 3.86
C ILE A 42 13.92 11.48 5.38
N MET A 43 13.00 10.74 5.98
CA MET A 43 12.96 10.50 7.41
C MET A 43 13.16 9.01 7.69
N TYR A 44 13.60 8.65 8.89
CA TYR A 44 13.63 7.27 9.34
C TYR A 44 13.05 7.10 10.74
N SER A 45 12.58 5.88 11.02
CA SER A 45 12.19 5.43 12.35
C SER A 45 12.58 3.97 12.56
N LYS A 46 12.38 3.47 13.78
CA LYS A 46 12.43 2.02 14.05
C LYS A 46 11.26 1.33 13.32
N LEU A 47 11.37 0.01 13.11
CA LEU A 47 10.38 -0.76 12.34
C LEU A 47 8.96 -0.77 12.94
N ASP A 48 8.80 -0.40 14.20
CA ASP A 48 7.54 -0.26 14.95
C ASP A 48 7.07 1.21 15.07
N GLY A 49 7.72 2.12 14.35
CA GLY A 49 7.60 3.56 14.57
C GLY A 49 6.27 4.17 14.15
N LYS A 50 5.59 4.82 15.09
CA LYS A 50 4.54 5.82 14.81
C LYS A 50 5.12 7.04 14.09
N GLU A 51 4.29 7.79 13.35
CA GLU A 51 4.65 9.00 12.60
C GLU A 51 5.47 10.00 13.43
N GLU A 52 5.10 10.17 14.71
CA GLU A 52 5.76 11.04 15.69
C GLU A 52 7.23 10.68 16.01
N ASN A 53 7.65 9.46 15.68
CA ASN A 53 9.01 8.96 15.96
C ASN A 53 9.95 9.09 14.76
N PHE A 54 9.48 9.64 13.64
CA PHE A 54 10.31 9.79 12.44
C PHE A 54 11.30 10.95 12.61
N VAL A 55 12.58 10.65 12.40
CA VAL A 55 13.69 11.60 12.45
C VAL A 55 14.09 11.95 11.02
N CYS A 56 14.23 13.23 10.71
CA CYS A 56 14.73 13.70 9.42
C CYS A 56 16.21 13.36 9.24
N GLU A 57 16.55 12.70 8.13
CA GLU A 57 17.94 12.38 7.74
C GLU A 57 18.44 13.27 6.60
N VAL A 58 17.58 13.53 5.62
CA VAL A 58 17.89 14.38 4.46
C VAL A 58 16.75 15.35 4.26
N ARG A 59 17.06 16.60 3.92
CA ARG A 59 16.06 17.59 3.47
C ARG A 59 16.60 18.34 2.28
N GLU A 60 15.80 18.43 1.23
CA GLU A 60 16.16 19.05 -0.04
C GLU A 60 15.07 20.00 -0.49
N ALA A 61 15.47 21.22 -0.85
CA ALA A 61 14.56 22.23 -1.39
C ALA A 61 14.24 21.91 -2.85
N VAL A 62 12.97 22.02 -3.23
CA VAL A 62 12.49 21.74 -4.58
C VAL A 62 12.11 23.03 -5.30
N GLY A 63 11.30 23.86 -4.64
CA GLY A 63 10.90 25.19 -5.11
C GLY A 63 10.23 25.20 -6.50
N LYS A 64 9.39 24.21 -6.82
CA LYS A 64 8.76 24.14 -8.17
C LYS A 64 7.37 23.52 -8.16
N THR A 65 6.57 23.85 -9.18
CA THR A 65 5.27 23.22 -9.43
C THR A 65 5.44 21.98 -10.30
N CYS A 66 4.98 20.82 -9.83
CA CYS A 66 5.03 19.58 -10.61
C CYS A 66 3.92 18.60 -10.21
N SER A 67 3.61 17.66 -11.11
CA SER A 67 2.67 16.56 -10.90
C SER A 67 3.32 15.30 -10.34
N GLU A 68 4.66 15.24 -10.32
CA GLU A 68 5.42 14.16 -9.71
C GLU A 68 6.72 14.68 -9.09
N ILE A 69 7.18 14.01 -8.02
CA ILE A 69 8.51 14.21 -7.46
C ILE A 69 9.25 12.87 -7.37
N LYS A 70 10.50 12.87 -7.83
CA LYS A 70 11.41 11.73 -7.75
C LYS A 70 12.46 12.03 -6.68
N VAL A 71 12.38 11.30 -5.57
CA VAL A 71 13.29 11.44 -4.44
C VAL A 71 14.36 10.35 -4.53
N PRO A 72 15.63 10.70 -4.75
CA PRO A 72 16.70 9.71 -4.84
C PRO A 72 16.95 9.05 -3.49
N LEU A 73 16.84 7.72 -3.43
CA LEU A 73 17.19 6.93 -2.25
C LEU A 73 18.72 6.81 -2.07
N SER A 74 19.51 7.16 -3.09
CA SER A 74 20.97 7.27 -3.00
C SER A 74 21.45 8.39 -2.08
N LEU A 75 20.57 9.32 -1.70
CA LEU A 75 20.90 10.37 -0.71
C LEU A 75 21.14 9.79 0.69
N ILE A 76 20.67 8.56 0.96
CA ILE A 76 20.90 7.84 2.20
C ILE A 76 22.23 7.08 2.10
N GLN A 77 23.32 7.68 2.60
CA GLN A 77 24.67 7.14 2.42
C GLN A 77 24.95 5.86 3.23
N ASN A 78 24.31 5.70 4.39
CA ASN A 78 24.53 4.57 5.30
C ASN A 78 23.18 3.97 5.77
N PRO A 79 22.43 3.33 4.86
CA PRO A 79 21.11 2.81 5.18
C PRO A 79 21.21 1.66 6.19
N ARG A 80 20.33 1.65 7.18
CA ARG A 80 20.31 0.61 8.23
C ARG A 80 19.11 -0.31 8.09
N VAL A 81 19.33 -1.61 8.28
CA VAL A 81 18.33 -2.67 8.07
C VAL A 81 17.22 -2.67 9.13
N GLU A 82 17.54 -2.18 10.32
CA GLU A 82 16.62 -2.03 11.45
C GLU A 82 15.77 -0.76 11.39
N ARG A 83 15.95 0.04 10.33
CA ARG A 83 15.22 1.28 10.11
C ARG A 83 14.20 1.14 8.99
N MET A 84 13.09 1.84 9.18
CA MET A 84 12.13 2.14 8.14
C MET A 84 12.35 3.58 7.69
N TYR A 85 12.33 3.81 6.38
CA TYR A 85 12.50 5.13 5.78
C TYR A 85 11.16 5.60 5.22
N GLY A 86 10.85 6.87 5.37
CA GLY A 86 9.67 7.51 4.80
C GLY A 86 10.04 8.83 4.15
N ILE A 87 9.17 9.35 3.29
CA ILE A 87 9.38 10.65 2.65
C ILE A 87 8.26 11.57 3.05
N LYS A 88 8.62 12.72 3.58
CA LYS A 88 7.71 13.84 3.84
C LYS A 88 7.89 14.87 2.74
N ILE A 89 6.80 15.34 2.15
CA ILE A 89 6.80 16.40 1.15
C ILE A 89 6.02 17.56 1.72
N THR A 90 6.64 18.74 1.64
CA THR A 90 6.04 20.00 2.04
C THR A 90 5.58 20.72 0.77
N TYR A 91 4.29 20.95 0.65
CA TYR A 91 3.69 21.53 -0.55
C TYR A 91 2.72 22.66 -0.21
N GLU A 92 2.33 23.41 -1.24
CA GLU A 92 1.34 24.48 -1.13
C GLU A 92 0.14 24.17 -2.02
N LYS A 93 -1.05 24.24 -1.41
CA LYS A 93 -2.33 24.08 -2.08
C LYS A 93 -3.27 25.16 -1.59
N GLU A 94 -3.87 25.90 -2.52
CA GLU A 94 -4.84 26.97 -2.21
C GLU A 94 -4.29 28.04 -1.24
N GLY A 95 -3.00 28.38 -1.37
CA GLY A 95 -2.33 29.39 -0.52
C GLY A 95 -2.06 28.93 0.91
N LYS A 96 -2.23 27.63 1.21
CA LYS A 96 -1.87 27.01 2.49
C LYS A 96 -0.77 25.98 2.28
N GLN A 97 0.20 26.03 3.19
CA GLN A 97 1.25 25.02 3.28
C GLN A 97 0.68 23.78 3.98
N ASP A 98 0.91 22.61 3.39
CA ASP A 98 0.50 21.33 3.92
C ASP A 98 1.60 20.29 3.70
N THR A 99 1.45 19.13 4.34
CA THR A 99 2.45 18.06 4.30
C THR A 99 1.82 16.73 3.92
N MET A 100 2.47 16.02 3.01
CA MET A 100 2.08 14.67 2.59
C MET A 100 3.22 13.69 2.89
N TYR A 101 2.87 12.47 3.25
CA TYR A 101 3.81 11.37 3.41
C TYR A 101 3.68 10.39 2.25
N ALA A 102 4.82 9.97 1.71
CA ALA A 102 4.89 8.95 0.68
C ALA A 102 5.02 7.54 1.28
N GLU A 103 4.97 6.53 0.40
CA GLU A 103 5.28 5.14 0.76
C GLU A 103 6.60 5.03 1.55
N SER A 104 6.66 4.03 2.44
CA SER A 104 7.86 3.74 3.22
C SER A 104 8.75 2.71 2.54
N PHE A 105 10.05 2.77 2.81
CA PHE A 105 11.09 1.95 2.19
C PHE A 105 11.93 1.28 3.27
N ARG A 106 12.48 0.11 2.93
CA ARG A 106 13.45 -0.61 3.73
C ARG A 106 14.65 -0.98 2.88
N TYR A 107 15.82 -0.95 3.51
CA TYR A 107 17.04 -1.41 2.87
C TYR A 107 17.28 -2.88 3.21
N ASN A 108 17.53 -3.69 2.18
CA ASN A 108 17.97 -5.07 2.34
C ASN A 108 19.48 -5.15 2.12
N GLU A 109 20.23 -5.39 3.19
CA GLU A 109 21.70 -5.47 3.13
C GLU A 109 22.19 -6.67 2.31
N LYS A 110 21.48 -7.80 2.33
CA LYS A 110 21.90 -9.02 1.62
C LYS A 110 21.87 -8.82 0.11
N THR A 111 20.83 -8.17 -0.40
CA THR A 111 20.63 -7.90 -1.83
C THR A 111 21.10 -6.51 -2.23
N ARG A 112 21.47 -5.66 -1.26
CA ARG A 112 21.80 -4.24 -1.42
C ARG A 112 20.74 -3.44 -2.18
N THR A 113 19.48 -3.79 -1.98
CA THR A 113 18.35 -3.20 -2.69
C THR A 113 17.38 -2.53 -1.72
N TRP A 114 16.70 -1.50 -2.23
CA TRP A 114 15.56 -0.90 -1.56
C TRP A 114 14.31 -1.69 -1.90
N SER A 115 13.53 -2.04 -0.88
CA SER A 115 12.19 -2.60 -1.05
C SER A 115 11.16 -1.61 -0.51
N VAL A 116 10.03 -1.49 -1.21
CA VAL A 116 8.86 -0.82 -0.65
C VAL A 116 8.43 -1.65 0.56
N SER A 117 8.41 -1.00 1.72
CA SER A 117 7.95 -1.61 2.94
C SER A 117 6.43 -1.63 2.91
N ARG A 118 5.86 -2.65 2.26
CA ARG A 118 4.43 -2.98 2.37
C ARG A 118 4.03 -3.43 3.78
N ALA A 119 4.96 -3.41 4.75
CA ALA A 119 4.70 -3.65 6.18
C ALA A 119 4.01 -2.45 6.85
N PHE A 120 2.98 -1.93 6.18
CA PHE A 120 1.96 -1.06 6.73
C PHE A 120 0.60 -1.73 6.50
N GLU A 121 0.50 -2.99 6.94
CA GLU A 121 -0.80 -3.59 7.27
C GLU A 121 -1.52 -2.78 8.38
N ASP A 122 -0.80 -1.85 9.04
CA ASP A 122 -1.31 -0.93 10.07
C ASP A 122 -1.55 0.53 9.61
N ASP A 123 -1.43 0.88 8.32
CA ASP A 123 -1.80 2.22 7.83
C ASP A 123 -3.33 2.38 7.88
N PRO A 124 -3.91 3.39 8.56
CA PRO A 124 -5.36 3.60 8.63
C PRO A 124 -6.05 3.64 7.25
N TRP A 125 -5.35 4.08 6.20
CA TRP A 125 -5.85 4.09 4.83
C TRP A 125 -5.87 2.68 4.22
N TYR A 126 -4.83 1.88 4.47
CA TYR A 126 -4.76 0.48 4.06
C TYR A 126 -5.71 -0.41 4.86
N ILE A 127 -5.75 -0.26 6.19
CA ILE A 127 -6.71 -0.90 7.11
C ILE A 127 -8.14 -0.63 6.64
N LYS A 128 -8.48 0.63 6.31
CA LYS A 128 -9.82 0.98 5.81
C LYS A 128 -10.15 0.20 4.55
N ASN A 129 -9.21 0.06 3.61
CA ASN A 129 -9.39 -0.71 2.38
C ASN A 129 -9.35 -2.24 2.59
N LEU A 130 -8.59 -2.72 3.57
CA LEU A 130 -8.57 -4.13 4.00
C LEU A 130 -9.91 -4.52 4.61
N TYR A 131 -10.51 -3.66 5.45
CA TYR A 131 -11.86 -3.87 5.98
C TYR A 131 -12.91 -3.95 4.88
N TYR A 132 -12.77 -3.19 3.79
CA TYR A 132 -13.66 -3.33 2.63
C TYR A 132 -13.49 -4.69 1.93
N ILE A 133 -12.26 -5.20 1.80
CA ILE A 133 -11.98 -6.49 1.17
C ILE A 133 -12.47 -7.65 2.06
N VAL A 134 -12.16 -7.61 3.36
CA VAL A 134 -12.60 -8.60 4.35
C VAL A 134 -14.12 -8.55 4.53
N GLY A 135 -14.71 -7.35 4.60
CA GLY A 135 -16.16 -7.16 4.71
C GLY A 135 -16.92 -7.66 3.47
N GLY A 136 -16.41 -7.37 2.27
CA GLY A 136 -16.98 -7.87 1.01
C GLY A 136 -16.93 -9.40 0.93
N SER A 137 -15.83 -10.01 1.40
CA SER A 137 -15.65 -11.47 1.43
C SER A 137 -16.60 -12.15 2.42
N ALA A 138 -16.80 -11.56 3.61
CA ALA A 138 -17.74 -12.06 4.61
C ALA A 138 -19.20 -11.95 4.11
N PHE A 139 -19.57 -10.86 3.47
CA PHE A 139 -20.90 -10.67 2.89
C PHE A 139 -21.21 -11.72 1.80
N LEU A 140 -20.25 -11.98 0.92
CA LEU A 140 -20.34 -13.03 -0.10
C LEU A 140 -20.50 -14.42 0.53
N ALA A 141 -19.79 -14.73 1.61
CA ALA A 141 -19.90 -16.00 2.32
C ALA A 141 -21.29 -16.20 2.96
N VAL A 142 -21.85 -15.15 3.57
CA VAL A 142 -23.21 -15.18 4.15
C VAL A 142 -24.27 -15.33 3.06
N ALA A 143 -24.15 -14.59 1.95
CA ALA A 143 -25.07 -14.71 0.81
C ALA A 143 -25.04 -16.12 0.21
N LEU A 144 -23.85 -16.71 0.07
CA LEU A 144 -23.68 -18.08 -0.40
C LEU A 144 -24.30 -19.10 0.57
N GLY A 145 -24.07 -18.94 1.87
CA GLY A 145 -24.68 -19.77 2.91
C GLY A 145 -26.21 -19.72 2.88
N GLY A 146 -26.78 -18.51 2.79
CA GLY A 146 -28.23 -18.33 2.67
C GLY A 146 -28.81 -18.96 1.40
N TYR A 147 -28.13 -18.80 0.27
CA TYR A 147 -28.53 -19.44 -0.99
C TYR A 147 -28.54 -20.97 -0.89
N LEU A 148 -27.51 -21.58 -0.29
CA LEU A 148 -27.44 -23.03 -0.10
C LEU A 148 -28.56 -23.55 0.80
N LEU A 149 -28.90 -22.83 1.87
CA LEU A 149 -30.00 -23.21 2.78
C LEU A 149 -31.36 -23.12 2.09
N ILE A 150 -31.63 -22.06 1.33
CA ILE A 150 -32.87 -21.93 0.55
C ILE A 150 -32.97 -23.05 -0.49
N ARG A 151 -31.87 -23.36 -1.17
CA ARG A 151 -31.83 -24.44 -2.15
C ARG A 151 -32.09 -25.80 -1.51
N LYS A 152 -31.47 -26.09 -0.36
CA LYS A 152 -31.69 -27.33 0.38
C LYS A 152 -33.16 -27.47 0.80
N LYS A 153 -33.74 -26.42 1.38
CA LYS A 153 -35.16 -26.41 1.78
C LYS A 153 -36.13 -26.64 0.61
N ARG A 154 -35.79 -26.15 -0.60
CA ARG A 154 -36.56 -26.45 -1.82
C ARG A 154 -36.43 -27.90 -2.26
N GLN A 155 -35.26 -28.53 -2.14
CA GLN A 155 -35.09 -29.95 -2.46
C GLN A 155 -35.81 -30.86 -1.46
N ASP A 156 -35.70 -30.56 -0.16
CA ASP A 156 -36.37 -31.32 0.90
C ASP A 156 -37.91 -31.28 0.75
N ASN A 157 -38.45 -30.16 0.27
CA ASN A 157 -39.90 -30.01 -0.04
C ASN A 157 -40.35 -30.72 -1.32
N ILE A 158 -39.44 -31.08 -2.23
CA ILE A 158 -39.76 -31.83 -3.46
C ILE A 158 -39.73 -33.33 -3.19
N GLU A 159 -38.89 -33.81 -2.27
CA GLU A 159 -38.82 -35.23 -1.89
C GLU A 159 -39.93 -35.66 -0.91
N THR A 160 -40.65 -34.71 -0.32
CA THR A 160 -41.78 -34.96 0.60
C THR A 160 -43.16 -34.84 -0.06
N MET A 161 -43.23 -34.66 -1.38
CA MET A 161 -44.43 -34.81 -2.21
C MET A 161 -44.38 -36.11 -3.01
#